data_AF-A0A7C5I7M4-F1
#
_entry.id   AF-A0A7C5I7M4-F1
#
_cell.length_a   1.000
_cell.length_b   1.000
_cell.length_c   1.000
_cell.angle_alpha   90.00
_cell.angle_beta   90.00
_cell.angle_gamma   90.00
#
_symmetry.space_group_name_H-M   'P 1'
#
loop_
_entity.id
_entity.type
_entity.pdbx_description
1 polymer ?
#
loop_
_entity_poly.entity_id
_entity_poly.type
_entity_poly.pdbx_seq_one_letter_code
_entity_poly.pdbx_strand_id
1 'polypeptide(L)'
;MYDAAIQYLQVRVSGRPEVAVVLGSGLGGFADQLAGRVEVPYRGIPGWPQSTAAGHEGKLTFGKLGERLVAVMSGRAHLYEGYSPAQVVYGIRVLGKLGVRGLVLTNAAGGINLS
;
A
#
# COMPACT_ATOMS: atom_id res chain seq x y z
N MET A 1 -5.26 -0.31 18.35
CA MET A 1 -5.46 -1.43 17.37
C MET A 1 -4.47 -1.37 16.21
N TYR A 2 -4.10 -0.17 15.72
CA TYR A 2 -3.11 -0.02 14.63
C TYR A 2 -1.67 0.17 15.14
N ASP A 3 -1.49 0.36 16.45
CA ASP A 3 -0.26 0.87 17.07
C ASP A 3 0.95 -0.03 16.80
N ALA A 4 0.76 -1.35 16.87
CA ALA A 4 1.81 -2.32 16.55
C ALA A 4 2.29 -2.20 15.09
N ALA A 5 1.38 -2.00 14.14
CA ALA A 5 1.73 -1.80 12.73
C ALA A 5 2.46 -0.48 12.51
N ILE A 6 1.98 0.59 13.15
CA ILE A 6 2.56 1.93 13.08
C ILE A 6 4.00 1.89 13.62
N GLN A 7 4.19 1.36 14.82
CA GLN A 7 5.51 1.22 15.45
C GLN A 7 6.45 0.35 14.60
N TYR A 8 5.94 -0.77 14.08
CA TYR A 8 6.71 -1.65 13.20
C TYR A 8 7.23 -0.93 11.94
N LEU A 9 6.44 -0.01 11.38
CA LEU A 9 6.81 0.76 10.19
C LEU A 9 7.70 1.96 10.52
N GLN A 10 7.44 2.68 11.62
CA GLN A 10 8.21 3.86 12.03
C GLN A 10 9.69 3.57 12.27
N VAL A 11 10.03 2.38 12.77
CA VAL A 11 11.43 1.99 12.98
C VAL A 11 12.17 1.63 11.68
N ARG A 12 11.44 1.45 10.57
CA ARG A 12 11.99 1.07 9.26
C ARG A 12 12.04 2.23 8.27
N VAL A 13 11.21 3.25 8.48
CA VAL A 13 11.03 4.35 7.53
C VAL A 13 11.30 5.66 8.24
N SER A 14 12.32 6.36 7.76
CA SER A 14 12.61 7.71 8.22
C SER A 14 11.71 8.73 7.50
N GLY A 15 11.07 9.59 8.29
CA GLY A 15 10.21 10.65 7.78
C GLY A 15 8.73 10.30 7.73
N ARG A 16 7.93 11.23 7.19
CA ARG A 16 6.47 11.13 7.14
C ARG A 16 6.01 11.05 5.69
N PRO A 17 5.43 9.93 5.23
CA PRO A 17 4.91 9.84 3.87
C PRO A 17 3.74 10.81 3.67
N GLU A 18 3.72 11.52 2.55
CA GLU A 18 2.69 12.51 2.25
C GLU A 18 1.54 11.92 1.43
N VAL A 19 1.87 11.01 0.52
CA VAL A 19 0.93 10.36 -0.41
C VAL A 19 1.09 8.86 -0.32
N ALA A 20 -0.03 8.15 -0.29
CA ALA A 20 -0.09 6.72 -0.52
C ALA A 20 -0.60 6.42 -1.94
N VAL A 21 0.05 5.49 -2.63
CA VAL A 21 -0.39 4.97 -3.93
C VAL A 21 -0.71 3.50 -3.74
N VAL A 22 -1.92 3.08 -4.08
CA VAL A 22 -2.29 1.66 -4.09
C VAL A 22 -2.28 1.19 -5.53
N LEU A 23 -1.41 0.23 -5.82
CA LEU A 23 -1.26 -0.35 -7.14
C LEU A 23 -2.26 -1.50 -7.32
N GLY A 24 -2.95 -1.51 -8.46
CA GLY A 24 -3.74 -2.64 -8.92
C GLY A 24 -2.90 -3.66 -9.69
N SER A 25 -3.55 -4.71 -10.17
CA SER A 25 -2.92 -5.74 -11.00
C SER A 25 -2.18 -5.13 -12.20
N GLY A 26 -0.94 -5.59 -12.44
CA GLY A 26 -0.13 -5.16 -13.58
C GLY A 26 0.61 -3.82 -13.41
N LEU A 27 0.48 -3.15 -12.26
CA LEU A 27 1.08 -1.82 -12.02
C LEU A 27 2.29 -1.83 -11.06
N GLY A 28 2.79 -3.02 -10.69
CA GLY A 28 3.85 -3.21 -9.68
C GLY A 28 5.14 -2.40 -9.93
N GLY A 29 5.54 -2.26 -11.20
CA GLY A 29 6.79 -1.59 -11.58
C GLY A 29 6.85 -0.09 -11.27
N PHE A 30 5.75 0.54 -10.82
CA PHE A 30 5.81 1.92 -10.33
C PHE A 30 6.70 2.07 -9.08
N ALA A 31 6.69 1.08 -8.18
CA ALA A 31 7.46 1.12 -6.94
C ALA A 31 8.98 1.16 -7.19
N ASP A 32 9.44 0.59 -8.32
CA ASP A 32 10.86 0.49 -8.66
C ASP A 32 11.48 1.84 -9.06
N GLN A 33 10.64 2.84 -9.38
CA GLN A 33 11.08 4.18 -9.77
C GLN A 33 11.42 5.07 -8.57
N LEU A 34 11.15 4.60 -7.34
CA LEU A 34 11.38 5.39 -6.13
C LEU A 34 12.85 5.40 -5.74
N ALA A 35 13.36 6.59 -5.44
CA ALA A 35 14.71 6.76 -4.91
C ALA A 35 14.76 6.40 -3.41
N GLY A 36 15.86 5.75 -2.98
CA GLY A 36 16.08 5.40 -1.57
C GLY A 36 15.03 4.45 -1.00
N ARG A 37 14.57 3.49 -1.80
CA ARG A 37 13.41 2.65 -1.45
C ARG A 37 13.66 1.78 -0.22
N VAL A 38 12.65 1.66 0.63
CA VAL A 38 12.55 0.71 1.74
C VAL A 38 11.34 -0.19 1.48
N GLU A 39 11.59 -1.47 1.25
CA GLU A 39 10.54 -2.46 0.97
C GLU A 39 10.19 -3.25 2.23
N VAL A 40 8.90 -3.30 2.57
CA VAL A 40 8.38 -3.98 3.75
C VAL A 40 7.32 -5.00 3.33
N PRO A 41 7.61 -6.31 3.40
CA PRO A 41 6.61 -7.35 3.10
C PRO A 41 5.40 -7.28 4.03
N TYR A 42 4.19 -7.43 3.50
CA TYR A 42 2.95 -7.39 4.28
C TYR A 42 2.92 -8.43 5.41
N ARG A 43 3.48 -9.63 5.17
CA ARG A 43 3.63 -10.70 6.18
C ARG A 43 4.34 -10.28 7.46
N GLY A 44 5.17 -9.25 7.42
CA GLY A 44 5.87 -8.73 8.59
C GLY A 44 5.07 -7.67 9.36
N ILE A 45 4.04 -7.08 8.77
CA ILE A 45 3.33 -5.94 9.36
C ILE A 45 2.15 -6.44 10.21
N PRO A 46 2.15 -6.18 11.54
CA PRO A 46 1.08 -6.65 12.43
C PRO A 46 -0.33 -6.25 11.96
N GLY A 47 -1.22 -7.23 11.87
CA GLY A 47 -2.63 -7.03 11.48
C GLY A 47 -2.87 -6.71 9.99
N TRP A 48 -1.82 -6.63 9.18
CA TRP A 48 -1.95 -6.32 7.75
C TRP A 48 -2.44 -7.56 6.97
N PRO A 49 -3.49 -7.43 6.14
CA PRO A 49 -4.00 -8.56 5.37
C PRO A 49 -2.99 -8.99 4.28
N GLN A 50 -2.92 -10.30 4.01
CA GLN A 50 -2.07 -10.82 2.94
C GLN A 50 -2.79 -10.70 1.60
N SER A 51 -2.08 -10.26 0.57
CA SER A 51 -2.62 -10.30 -0.80
C SER A 51 -2.52 -11.72 -1.35
N THR A 52 -3.62 -12.29 -1.84
CA THR A 52 -3.62 -13.62 -2.48
C THR A 52 -3.96 -13.56 -3.97
N ALA A 53 -4.49 -12.44 -4.47
CA ALA A 53 -4.74 -12.24 -5.89
C ALA A 53 -3.46 -12.28 -6.74
N ALA A 54 -3.57 -12.83 -7.94
CA ALA A 54 -2.47 -12.87 -8.90
C ALA A 54 -1.99 -11.47 -9.27
N GLY A 55 -0.67 -11.29 -9.37
CA GLY A 55 -0.04 -10.00 -9.67
C GLY A 55 0.02 -9.03 -8.48
N HIS A 56 -0.38 -9.44 -7.28
CA HIS A 56 -0.18 -8.66 -6.06
C HIS A 56 1.05 -9.14 -5.30
N GLU A 57 2.14 -8.38 -5.36
CA GLU A 57 3.42 -8.76 -4.74
C GLU A 57 3.36 -8.82 -3.20
N GLY A 58 2.44 -8.09 -2.57
CA GLY A 58 2.25 -8.15 -1.12
C GLY A 58 3.35 -7.41 -0.34
N LYS A 59 3.76 -6.24 -0.81
CA LYS A 59 4.77 -5.40 -0.16
C LYS A 59 4.38 -3.93 -0.13
N LEU A 60 4.82 -3.25 0.93
CA LEU A 60 4.71 -1.81 1.11
C LEU A 60 6.10 -1.20 0.86
N THR A 61 6.21 -0.34 -0.14
CA THR A 61 7.46 0.34 -0.49
C THR A 61 7.37 1.80 -0.09
N PHE A 62 8.34 2.29 0.67
CA PHE A 62 8.52 3.72 0.93
C PHE A 62 9.68 4.23 0.09
N GLY A 63 9.58 5.44 -0.44
CA GLY A 63 10.70 6.04 -1.16
C GLY A 63 10.35 7.42 -1.68
N LYS A 64 11.34 8.08 -2.27
CA LYS A 64 11.19 9.43 -2.80
C LYS A 64 10.74 9.41 -4.26
N LEU A 65 9.74 10.23 -4.56
CA LEU A 65 9.38 10.63 -5.91
C LEU A 65 9.59 12.15 -6.02
N GLY A 66 10.71 12.55 -6.61
CA GLY A 66 11.24 13.91 -6.45
C GLY A 66 11.54 14.18 -4.97
N GLU A 67 11.06 15.31 -4.44
CA GLU A 67 11.23 15.66 -3.03
C GLU A 67 10.23 15.00 -2.08
N ARG A 68 9.18 14.37 -2.61
CA ARG A 68 8.07 13.83 -1.79
C ARG A 68 8.35 12.40 -1.35
N LEU A 69 8.18 12.14 -0.06
CA LEU A 69 8.16 10.77 0.48
C LEU A 69 6.79 10.15 0.21
N VAL A 70 6.77 9.05 -0.53
CA VAL A 70 5.55 8.32 -0.88
C VAL A 70 5.57 6.90 -0.30
N ALA A 71 4.38 6.39 0.03
CA ALA A 71 4.16 5.00 0.38
C ALA A 71 3.41 4.31 -0.76
N VAL A 72 3.93 3.19 -1.26
CA VAL A 72 3.37 2.45 -2.39
C VAL A 72 2.99 1.06 -1.95
N MET A 73 1.71 0.74 -2.05
CA MET A 73 1.15 -0.59 -1.79
C MET A 73 1.16 -1.39 -3.09
N SER A 74 2.12 -2.32 -3.23
CA SER A 74 2.20 -3.25 -4.36
C SER A 74 1.25 -4.42 -4.11
N GLY A 75 0.01 -4.22 -4.55
CA GLY A 75 -1.11 -5.12 -4.29
C GLY A 75 -1.94 -4.70 -3.08
N ARG A 76 -3.15 -5.26 -2.99
CA ARG A 76 -4.13 -5.04 -1.94
C ARG A 76 -4.93 -6.31 -1.64
N ALA A 77 -5.58 -6.31 -0.49
CA ALA A 77 -6.58 -7.30 -0.14
C ALA A 77 -7.93 -6.94 -0.77
N HIS A 78 -8.74 -7.97 -1.05
CA HIS A 78 -10.09 -7.80 -1.60
C HIS A 78 -11.15 -8.47 -0.74
N LEU A 79 -12.39 -8.00 -0.83
CA LEU A 79 -13.52 -8.63 -0.16
C LEU A 79 -13.75 -10.08 -0.65
N TYR A 80 -13.54 -10.34 -1.95
CA TYR A 80 -13.71 -11.68 -2.52
C TYR A 80 -12.66 -12.69 -2.03
N GLU A 81 -11.58 -12.23 -1.39
CA GLU A 81 -10.57 -13.10 -0.76
C GLU A 81 -11.01 -13.58 0.64
N GLY A 82 -12.21 -13.18 1.10
CA GLY A 82 -12.77 -13.56 2.41
C GLY A 82 -12.46 -12.56 3.53
N TYR A 83 -11.83 -11.43 3.23
CA TYR A 83 -11.56 -10.38 4.21
C TYR A 83 -12.79 -9.53 4.50
N SER A 84 -12.94 -9.14 5.77
CA SER A 84 -13.92 -8.12 6.16
C SER A 84 -13.55 -6.73 5.59
N PRO A 85 -14.52 -5.81 5.45
CA PRO A 85 -14.23 -4.43 5.06
C PRO A 85 -13.19 -3.75 5.94
N ALA A 86 -13.19 -4.04 7.24
CA ALA A 86 -12.22 -3.49 8.19
C ALA A 86 -10.79 -3.97 7.91
N GLN A 87 -10.61 -5.23 7.50
CA GLN A 87 -9.31 -5.78 7.09
C GLN A 87 -8.85 -5.18 5.77
N VAL A 88 -9.74 -5.07 4.77
CA VAL A 88 -9.41 -4.49 3.45
C VAL A 88 -8.87 -3.06 3.58
N VAL A 89 -9.47 -2.24 4.45
CA VAL A 89 -9.05 -0.84 4.65
C VAL A 89 -7.94 -0.67 5.70
N TYR A 90 -7.46 -1.75 6.33
CA TYR A 90 -6.53 -1.69 7.45
C TYR A 90 -5.26 -0.90 7.10
N GLY A 91 -4.61 -1.25 5.98
CA GLY A 91 -3.37 -0.58 5.53
C GLY A 91 -3.54 0.92 5.32
N ILE A 92 -4.70 1.35 4.78
CA ILE A 92 -5.00 2.78 4.58
C ILE A 92 -5.11 3.51 5.92
N ARG A 93 -5.73 2.90 6.93
CA ARG A 93 -5.83 3.50 8.27
C ARG A 93 -4.46 3.62 8.94
N VAL A 94 -3.60 2.60 8.80
CA VAL A 94 -2.21 2.65 9.28
C VAL A 94 -1.45 3.79 8.59
N LEU A 95 -1.53 3.90 7.26
CA LEU A 95 -0.85 4.94 6.49
C LEU A 95 -1.35 6.35 6.84
N GLY A 96 -2.66 6.53 7.06
CA GLY A 96 -3.22 7.79 7.55
C GLY A 96 -2.68 8.18 8.92
N LYS A 97 -2.49 7.21 9.84
CA LYS A 97 -1.86 7.45 11.14
C LYS A 97 -0.35 7.71 11.05
N LEU A 98 0.32 7.13 10.06
CA LEU A 98 1.72 7.45 9.72
C LEU A 98 1.87 8.82 9.05
N GLY A 99 0.75 9.44 8.68
CA GLY A 99 0.70 10.85 8.33
C GLY A 99 0.42 11.17 6.87
N VAL A 100 0.09 10.16 6.07
CA VAL A 100 -0.40 10.32 4.68
C VAL A 100 -1.62 11.23 4.64
N ARG A 101 -1.65 12.15 3.67
CA ARG A 101 -2.77 13.07 3.43
C ARG A 101 -3.37 12.98 2.03
N GLY A 102 -2.65 12.42 1.07
CA GLY A 102 -3.15 12.10 -0.27
C GLY A 102 -3.23 10.60 -0.50
N LEU A 103 -4.27 10.14 -1.20
CA LEU A 103 -4.42 8.75 -1.61
C LEU A 103 -4.67 8.66 -3.11
N VAL A 104 -3.87 7.87 -3.81
CA VAL A 104 -4.07 7.52 -5.22
C VAL A 104 -4.45 6.04 -5.29
N LEU A 105 -5.65 5.76 -5.79
CA LEU A 105 -6.15 4.40 -5.95
C LEU A 105 -6.18 4.05 -7.43
N THR A 106 -5.36 3.08 -7.84
CA THR A 106 -5.43 2.52 -9.19
C THR A 106 -6.15 1.17 -9.15
N ASN A 107 -6.76 0.74 -10.25
CA ASN A 107 -7.34 -0.59 -10.38
C ASN A 107 -7.37 -0.99 -11.86
N ALA A 108 -7.48 -2.30 -12.11
CA ALA A 108 -7.88 -2.80 -13.42
C ALA A 108 -9.39 -2.94 -13.44
N ALA A 109 -10.03 -2.45 -14.51
CA ALA A 109 -11.47 -2.52 -14.71
C ALA A 109 -11.79 -2.89 -16.16
N GLY A 110 -12.89 -3.61 -16.36
CA GLY A 110 -13.44 -3.86 -17.68
C GLY A 110 -14.17 -2.61 -18.20
N GLY A 111 -13.82 -2.17 -19.41
CA GLY A 111 -14.54 -1.10 -20.09
C GLY A 111 -15.89 -1.61 -20.60
N ILE A 112 -16.98 -1.04 -20.11
CA ILE A 112 -18.34 -1.40 -20.52
C ILE A 112 -19.02 -0.34 -21.39
N ASN A 113 -18.41 0.84 -21.52
CA ASN A 113 -18.91 1.86 -22.44
C ASN A 113 -18.56 1.46 -23.88
N LEU A 114 -19.59 1.28 -24.70
CA LEU A 114 -19.48 0.87 -26.11
C LEU A 114 -19.67 2.04 -27.09
N SER A 115 -19.99 3.23 -26.58
CA SER A 115 -20.25 4.46 -27.34
C SER A 115 -19.15 5.48 -27.19
#